data_AF-A0A7K3KQ03-F1
#
_entry.id   AF-A0A7K3KQ03-F1
#
_cell.length_a   1.000
_cell.length_b   1.000
_cell.length_c   1.000
_cell.angle_alpha   90.00
_cell.angle_beta   90.00
_cell.angle_gamma   90.00
#
_symmetry.space_group_name_H-M   'P 1'
#
loop_
_entity.id
_entity.type
_entity.pdbx_description
1 polymer ?
#
loop_
_entity_poly.entity_id
_entity_poly.type
_entity_poly.pdbx_seq_one_letter_code
_entity_poly.pdbx_strand_id
1 'polypeptide(L)'
;EIDSKTELMLFAAARRLHMQTKMLPALAAGEMVIVDRFIDSSVAYQGYGRELGVEPVNWLNEFATDGLKPDLTLYFDIDTDVALERIMKNRADEVNRLDLERAEMHRKVRQGYLEIVKQEPERFVTIDASQELDKVVADTLTVIKKKFCL
;
A
#
# COMPACT_ATOMS: atom_id res chain seq x y z
N GLU A 1 -7.03 -18.44 -15.05
CA GLU A 1 -6.22 -17.29 -14.63
C GLU A 1 -7.12 -16.06 -14.63
N ILE A 2 -7.01 -15.19 -13.61
CA ILE A 2 -7.79 -13.94 -13.56
C ILE A 2 -6.97 -12.83 -14.24
N ASP A 3 -7.60 -12.02 -15.07
CA ASP A 3 -6.92 -10.89 -15.71
C ASP A 3 -6.78 -9.70 -14.72
N SER A 4 -5.96 -8.72 -15.11
CA SER A 4 -5.65 -7.59 -14.21
C SER A 4 -6.87 -6.72 -13.89
N LYS A 5 -7.83 -6.58 -14.82
CA LYS A 5 -9.07 -5.83 -14.57
C LYS A 5 -9.98 -6.56 -13.59
N THR A 6 -10.11 -7.88 -13.72
CA THR A 6 -10.86 -8.71 -12.77
C THR A 6 -10.22 -8.65 -11.38
N GLU A 7 -8.88 -8.74 -11.29
CA GLU A 7 -8.13 -8.58 -10.04
C GLU A 7 -8.46 -7.22 -9.37
N LEU A 8 -8.40 -6.12 -10.12
CA LEU A 8 -8.74 -4.78 -9.62
C LEU A 8 -10.18 -4.70 -9.08
N MET A 9 -11.16 -5.24 -9.81
CA MET A 9 -12.57 -5.23 -9.39
C MET A 9 -12.80 -6.06 -8.13
N LEU A 10 -12.14 -7.21 -7.99
CA LEU A 10 -12.22 -8.04 -6.79
C LEU A 10 -11.65 -7.30 -5.57
N PHE A 11 -10.52 -6.61 -5.72
CA PHE A 11 -9.97 -5.78 -4.63
C PHE A 11 -10.90 -4.63 -4.26
N ALA A 12 -11.50 -3.94 -5.23
CA ALA A 12 -12.46 -2.87 -4.97
C ALA A 12 -13.71 -3.38 -4.23
N ALA A 13 -14.27 -4.52 -4.65
CA ALA A 13 -15.41 -5.15 -3.99
C ALA A 13 -15.08 -5.59 -2.55
N ALA A 14 -13.92 -6.22 -2.34
CA ALA A 14 -13.45 -6.60 -1.01
C ALA A 14 -13.27 -5.39 -0.09
N ARG A 15 -12.68 -4.30 -0.61
CA ARG A 15 -12.53 -3.04 0.11
C ARG A 15 -13.87 -2.44 0.53
N ARG A 16 -14.84 -2.36 -0.38
CA ARG A 16 -16.19 -1.87 -0.07
C ARG A 16 -16.82 -2.67 1.07
N LEU A 17 -16.77 -3.99 0.98
CA LEU A 17 -17.31 -4.88 2.01
C LEU A 17 -16.62 -4.65 3.36
N HIS A 18 -15.29 -4.57 3.38
CA HIS A 18 -14.52 -4.33 4.60
C HIS A 18 -14.84 -2.97 5.22
N MET A 19 -15.00 -1.93 4.42
CA MET A 19 -15.41 -0.61 4.89
C MET A 19 -16.78 -0.64 5.57
N GLN A 20 -17.78 -1.21 4.89
CA GLN A 20 -19.16 -1.25 5.39
C GLN A 20 -19.30 -2.10 6.66
N THR A 21 -18.57 -3.21 6.73
CA THR A 21 -18.73 -4.19 7.83
C THR A 21 -17.80 -3.98 9.01
N LYS A 22 -16.70 -3.24 8.84
CA LYS A 22 -15.66 -3.07 9.87
C LYS A 22 -15.25 -1.62 10.06
N MET A 23 -14.75 -0.95 9.01
CA MET A 23 -14.12 0.36 9.18
C MET A 23 -15.12 1.45 9.53
N LEU A 24 -16.20 1.61 8.77
CA LEU A 24 -17.18 2.67 8.99
C LEU A 24 -17.88 2.54 10.36
N PRO A 25 -18.29 1.35 10.83
CA PRO A 25 -18.78 1.18 12.19
C PRO A 25 -17.76 1.62 13.27
N ALA A 26 -16.48 1.24 13.14
CA ALA A 26 -15.44 1.61 14.09
C ALA A 26 -15.18 3.14 14.09
N LEU A 27 -15.09 3.74 12.90
CA LEU A 27 -14.95 5.19 12.76
C LEU A 27 -16.15 5.95 13.35
N ALA A 28 -17.38 5.46 13.15
CA ALA A 28 -18.59 6.04 13.73
C ALA A 28 -18.61 5.94 15.27
N ALA A 29 -17.93 4.94 15.84
CA ALA A 29 -17.72 4.81 17.29
C ALA A 29 -16.58 5.69 17.83
N GLY A 30 -15.89 6.46 16.98
CA GLY A 30 -14.75 7.29 17.36
C GLY A 30 -13.46 6.51 17.58
N GLU A 31 -13.37 5.28 17.07
CA GLU A 31 -12.18 4.44 17.19
C GLU A 31 -11.12 4.78 16.14
N MET A 32 -9.85 4.57 16.49
CA MET A 32 -8.75 4.60 15.53
C MET A 32 -8.72 3.30 14.73
N VAL A 33 -8.81 3.40 13.41
CA VAL A 33 -8.71 2.25 12.50
C VAL A 33 -7.31 2.19 11.88
N ILE A 34 -6.57 1.12 12.16
CA ILE A 34 -5.31 0.80 11.50
C ILE A 34 -5.61 -0.27 10.46
N VAL A 35 -5.32 0.02 9.19
CA VAL A 35 -5.54 -0.92 8.08
C VAL A 35 -4.21 -1.18 7.36
N ASP A 36 -3.86 -2.45 7.21
CA ASP A 36 -2.75 -2.87 6.35
C ASP A 36 -3.23 -2.85 4.89
N ARG A 37 -2.77 -1.84 4.15
CA ARG A 37 -3.12 -1.52 2.75
C ARG A 37 -4.55 -1.00 2.55
N PHE A 38 -4.67 0.00 1.70
CA PHE A 38 -5.95 0.57 1.28
C PHE A 38 -5.95 0.95 -0.21
N ILE A 39 -6.47 2.12 -0.59
CA ILE A 39 -6.61 2.56 -1.99
C ILE A 39 -5.26 2.71 -2.71
N ASP A 40 -4.23 3.20 -2.00
CA ASP A 40 -2.90 3.47 -2.58
C ASP A 40 -2.22 2.20 -3.10
N SER A 41 -2.51 1.06 -2.46
CA SER A 41 -2.01 -0.23 -2.93
C SER A 41 -2.62 -0.59 -4.27
N SER A 42 -3.89 -0.29 -4.52
CA SER A 42 -4.46 -0.53 -5.85
C SER A 42 -3.82 0.37 -6.89
N VAL A 43 -3.55 1.63 -6.57
CA VAL A 43 -2.85 2.53 -7.50
C VAL A 43 -1.46 2.01 -7.82
N ALA A 44 -0.66 1.66 -6.81
CA ALA A 44 0.70 1.16 -7.02
C ALA A 44 0.75 -0.21 -7.74
N TYR A 45 -0.08 -1.18 -7.32
CA TYR A 45 -0.06 -2.52 -7.90
C TYR A 45 -0.82 -2.60 -9.21
N GLN A 46 -2.09 -2.21 -9.24
CA GLN A 46 -2.91 -2.33 -10.45
C GLN A 46 -2.64 -1.18 -11.44
N GLY A 47 -2.41 0.04 -10.97
CA GLY A 47 -2.16 1.19 -11.84
C GLY A 47 -0.76 1.16 -12.47
N TYR A 48 0.28 1.00 -11.65
CA TYR A 48 1.67 0.95 -12.11
C TYR A 48 2.16 -0.47 -12.38
N GLY A 49 2.05 -1.38 -11.41
CA GLY A 49 2.59 -2.75 -11.52
C GLY A 49 1.95 -3.60 -12.63
N ARG A 50 0.62 -3.53 -12.79
CA ARG A 50 -0.15 -4.18 -13.86
C ARG A 50 -0.43 -3.27 -15.06
N GLU A 51 0.05 -2.04 -15.01
CA GLU A 51 -0.05 -1.06 -16.12
C GLU A 51 -1.50 -0.79 -16.57
N LEU A 52 -2.50 -0.91 -15.68
CA LEU A 52 -3.89 -0.55 -16.01
C LEU A 52 -4.11 0.96 -16.12
N GLY A 53 -3.13 1.77 -15.69
CA GLY A 53 -3.23 3.22 -15.62
C GLY A 53 -3.85 3.71 -14.30
N VAL A 54 -3.41 4.89 -13.87
CA VAL A 54 -3.80 5.48 -12.58
C VAL A 54 -5.26 5.94 -12.57
N GLU A 55 -5.72 6.54 -13.67
CA GLU A 55 -7.07 7.11 -13.78
C GLU A 55 -8.19 6.08 -13.54
N PRO A 56 -8.27 4.93 -14.25
CA PRO A 56 -9.35 3.97 -14.03
C PRO A 56 -9.30 3.35 -12.62
N VAL A 57 -8.10 3.17 -12.06
CA VAL A 57 -7.92 2.66 -10.70
C VAL A 57 -8.41 3.67 -9.66
N ASN A 58 -8.07 4.95 -9.83
CA ASN A 58 -8.54 6.02 -8.96
C ASN A 58 -10.06 6.17 -9.02
N TRP A 59 -10.64 6.16 -10.21
CA TRP A 59 -12.09 6.22 -10.38
C TRP A 59 -12.80 5.08 -9.63
N LEU A 60 -12.31 3.84 -9.78
CA LEU A 60 -12.93 2.69 -9.11
C LEU A 60 -12.72 2.72 -7.60
N ASN A 61 -11.54 3.15 -7.14
CA ASN A 61 -11.27 3.36 -5.72
C ASN A 61 -12.25 4.38 -5.13
N GLU A 62 -12.39 5.55 -5.77
CA GLU A 62 -13.29 6.62 -5.34
C GLU A 62 -14.74 6.14 -5.29
N PHE A 63 -15.18 5.41 -6.31
CA PHE A 63 -16.50 4.79 -6.34
C PHE A 63 -16.70 3.77 -5.20
N ALA A 64 -15.70 2.92 -4.93
CA ALA A 64 -15.80 1.89 -3.90
C ALA A 64 -15.75 2.48 -2.47
N THR A 65 -15.04 3.59 -2.27
CA THR A 65 -14.83 4.18 -0.94
C THR A 65 -15.74 5.37 -0.63
N ASP A 66 -16.65 5.74 -1.54
CA ASP A 66 -17.43 6.99 -1.46
C ASP A 66 -16.52 8.22 -1.22
N GLY A 67 -15.33 8.20 -1.84
CA GLY A 67 -14.32 9.24 -1.66
C GLY A 67 -13.58 9.24 -0.31
N LEU A 68 -13.85 8.30 0.60
CA LEU A 68 -13.13 8.20 1.88
C LEU A 68 -11.63 7.98 1.62
N LYS A 69 -10.79 8.82 2.23
CA LYS A 69 -9.33 8.71 2.26
C LYS A 69 -8.83 8.55 3.70
N PRO A 70 -7.65 7.92 3.91
CA PRO A 70 -7.03 7.87 5.23
C PRO A 70 -6.56 9.26 5.71
N ASP A 71 -6.71 9.54 7.00
CA ASP A 71 -6.15 10.76 7.63
C ASP A 71 -4.62 10.77 7.67
N LEU A 72 -4.02 9.58 7.68
CA LEU A 72 -2.58 9.33 7.66
C LEU A 72 -2.32 8.05 6.85
N THR A 73 -1.31 8.08 5.99
CA THR A 73 -0.77 6.91 5.30
C THR A 73 0.73 6.84 5.56
N LEU A 74 1.15 5.74 6.20
CA LEU A 74 2.57 5.45 6.40
C LEU A 74 3.07 4.64 5.21
N TYR A 75 3.99 5.22 4.46
CA TYR A 75 4.65 4.52 3.36
C TYR A 75 6.02 4.01 3.81
N PHE A 76 6.16 2.69 3.91
CA PHE A 76 7.41 2.04 4.28
C PHE A 76 8.27 1.87 3.02
N ASP A 77 9.16 2.82 2.74
CA ASP A 77 10.05 2.73 1.58
C ASP A 77 11.24 1.82 1.88
N ILE A 78 11.50 0.91 0.96
CA ILE A 78 12.70 0.08 0.96
C ILE A 78 13.09 -0.16 -0.48
N ASP A 79 14.40 -0.16 -0.73
CA ASP A 79 14.90 -0.49 -2.04
C ASP A 79 14.47 -1.91 -2.46
N THR A 80 14.02 -2.06 -3.69
CA THR A 80 13.49 -3.33 -4.19
C THR A 80 14.53 -4.43 -4.13
N ASP A 81 15.80 -4.12 -4.42
CA ASP A 81 16.87 -5.11 -4.42
C ASP A 81 17.18 -5.55 -2.97
N VAL A 82 17.21 -4.60 -2.01
CA VAL A 82 17.35 -4.89 -0.57
C VAL A 82 16.17 -5.71 -0.04
N ALA A 83 14.95 -5.40 -0.47
CA ALA A 83 13.75 -6.16 -0.09
C ALA A 83 13.79 -7.59 -0.63
N LEU A 84 14.23 -7.78 -1.88
CA LEU A 84 14.40 -9.10 -2.48
C LEU A 84 15.46 -9.92 -1.75
N GLU A 85 16.59 -9.31 -1.37
CA GLU A 85 17.62 -9.98 -0.55
C GLU A 85 17.05 -10.48 0.79
N ARG A 86 16.22 -9.68 1.47
CA ARG A 86 15.54 -10.10 2.71
C ARG A 86 14.58 -11.27 2.48
N ILE A 87 13.82 -11.25 1.39
CA ILE A 87 12.90 -12.35 1.03
C ILE A 87 13.68 -13.63 0.72
N MET A 88 14.78 -13.51 -0.03
CA MET A 88 15.64 -14.62 -0.41
C MET A 88 16.37 -15.23 0.78
N LYS A 89 16.85 -14.42 1.75
CA LYS A 89 17.41 -14.96 3.00
C LYS A 89 16.40 -15.81 3.79
N ASN A 90 15.11 -15.54 3.61
CA ASN A 90 14.01 -16.28 4.25
C ASN A 90 13.43 -17.41 3.36
N ARG A 91 13.91 -17.60 2.12
CA ARG A 91 13.47 -18.67 1.19
C ARG A 91 14.69 -19.40 0.63
N ALA A 92 14.88 -20.67 1.01
CA ALA A 92 16.10 -21.44 0.74
C ALA A 92 16.32 -21.92 -0.71
N ASP A 93 15.55 -21.46 -1.71
CA ASP A 93 15.55 -22.05 -3.06
C ASP A 93 15.96 -21.07 -4.18
N GLU A 94 16.54 -21.63 -5.26
CA GLU A 94 17.16 -20.95 -6.41
C GLU A 94 16.29 -19.90 -7.09
N VAL A 95 16.90 -18.74 -7.40
CA VAL A 95 16.29 -17.64 -8.18
C VAL A 95 16.01 -18.10 -9.60
N ASN A 96 14.78 -17.95 -10.06
CA ASN A 96 14.41 -18.25 -11.44
C ASN A 96 13.88 -17.00 -12.18
N ARG A 97 13.59 -17.15 -13.48
CA ARG A 97 13.08 -16.07 -14.34
C ARG A 97 11.79 -15.43 -13.83
N LEU A 98 10.94 -16.16 -13.10
CA LEU A 98 9.72 -15.61 -12.49
C LEU A 98 10.06 -14.63 -11.37
N ASP A 99 11.23 -14.76 -10.73
CA ASP A 99 11.69 -13.82 -9.70
C ASP A 99 12.18 -12.50 -10.30
N LEU A 100 12.72 -12.50 -11.52
CA LEU A 100 13.06 -11.27 -12.27
C LEU A 100 11.82 -10.51 -12.74
N GLU A 101 10.83 -11.22 -13.29
CA GLU A 101 9.54 -10.63 -13.68
C GLU A 101 8.81 -10.06 -12.44
N ARG A 102 8.92 -10.72 -11.29
CA ARG A 102 8.46 -10.17 -10.00
C ARG A 102 9.25 -8.95 -9.57
N ALA A 103 10.58 -8.94 -9.74
CA ALA A 103 11.42 -7.81 -9.38
C ALA A 103 11.07 -6.56 -10.19
N GLU A 104 10.87 -6.68 -11.51
CA GLU A 104 10.45 -5.55 -12.35
C GLU A 104 9.07 -5.02 -11.92
N MET A 105 8.11 -5.91 -11.66
CA MET A 105 6.82 -5.52 -11.11
C MET A 105 6.98 -4.77 -9.78
N HIS A 106 7.82 -5.25 -8.86
CA HIS A 106 8.07 -4.59 -7.58
C HIS A 106 8.72 -3.21 -7.74
N ARG A 107 9.60 -3.02 -8.72
CA ARG A 107 10.16 -1.69 -9.05
C ARG A 107 9.08 -0.74 -9.54
N LYS A 108 8.18 -1.18 -10.43
CA LYS A 108 7.03 -0.39 -10.90
C LYS A 108 6.09 -0.02 -9.74
N VAL A 109 5.83 -0.96 -8.84
CA VAL A 109 5.03 -0.73 -7.62
C VAL A 109 5.67 0.34 -6.73
N ARG A 110 6.98 0.23 -6.45
CA ARG A 110 7.71 1.22 -5.65
C ARG A 110 7.66 2.60 -6.32
N GLN A 111 7.91 2.66 -7.62
CA GLN A 111 7.77 3.91 -8.40
C GLN A 111 6.37 4.51 -8.25
N GLY A 112 5.33 3.68 -8.33
CA GLY A 112 3.94 4.10 -8.12
C GLY A 112 3.72 4.74 -6.74
N TYR A 113 4.21 4.12 -5.67
CA TYR A 113 4.13 4.72 -4.34
C TYR A 113 4.91 6.02 -4.22
N LEU A 114 6.14 6.08 -4.76
CA LEU A 114 6.95 7.30 -4.72
C LEU A 114 6.25 8.47 -5.44
N GLU A 115 5.51 8.19 -6.51
CA GLU A 115 4.73 9.20 -7.21
C GLU A 115 3.49 9.63 -6.40
N ILE A 116 2.77 8.68 -5.80
CA ILE A 116 1.62 9.01 -4.93
C ILE A 116 2.06 9.88 -3.75
N VAL A 117 3.18 9.56 -3.10
CA VAL A 117 3.73 10.33 -1.97
C VAL A 117 4.03 11.79 -2.37
N LYS A 118 4.55 12.01 -3.58
CA LYS A 118 4.80 13.37 -4.10
C LYS A 118 3.51 14.14 -4.36
N GLN A 119 2.45 13.45 -4.80
CA GLN A 119 1.17 14.07 -5.16
C GLN A 119 0.30 14.37 -3.93
N GLU A 120 0.43 13.60 -2.85
CA GLU A 120 -0.39 13.76 -1.64
C GLU A 120 0.45 13.91 -0.35
N PRO A 121 1.39 14.87 -0.29
CA PRO A 121 2.36 14.99 0.81
C PRO A 121 1.72 15.31 2.18
N GLU A 122 0.48 15.80 2.20
CA GLU A 122 -0.20 16.16 3.45
C GLU A 122 -0.71 14.95 4.25
N ARG A 123 -1.02 13.84 3.58
CA ARG A 123 -1.48 12.60 4.22
C ARG A 123 -0.40 11.53 4.31
N PHE A 124 0.67 11.62 3.53
CA PHE A 124 1.75 10.64 3.53
C PHE A 124 2.90 11.00 4.45
N VAL A 125 3.39 10.00 5.17
CA VAL A 125 4.70 10.05 5.82
C VAL A 125 5.50 8.83 5.40
N THR A 126 6.68 9.06 4.82
CA THR A 126 7.58 7.98 4.44
C THR A 126 8.41 7.55 5.65
N ILE A 127 8.43 6.25 5.92
CA ILE A 127 9.27 5.60 6.92
C ILE A 127 10.36 4.82 6.17
N ASP A 128 11.61 5.05 6.56
CA ASP A 128 12.75 4.30 6.00
C ASP A 128 12.75 2.87 6.54
N ALA A 129 12.28 1.93 5.73
CA ALA A 129 12.17 0.52 6.09
C ALA A 129 13.46 -0.27 5.79
N SER A 130 14.53 0.39 5.33
CA SER A 130 15.87 -0.22 5.20
C SER A 130 16.56 -0.43 6.55
N GLN A 131 16.10 0.27 7.59
CA GLN A 131 16.62 0.19 8.95
C GLN A 131 16.26 -1.14 9.64
N GLU A 132 16.80 -1.33 10.84
CA GLU A 132 16.43 -2.41 11.76
C GLU A 132 14.97 -2.27 12.23
N LEU A 133 14.30 -3.40 12.45
CA LEU A 133 12.87 -3.44 12.77
C LEU A 133 12.48 -2.54 13.94
N ASP A 134 13.26 -2.55 15.03
CA ASP A 134 12.99 -1.74 16.22
C ASP A 134 13.01 -0.23 15.92
N LYS A 135 13.86 0.21 14.98
CA LYS A 135 13.91 1.60 14.55
C LYS A 135 12.71 1.97 13.69
N VAL A 136 12.36 1.11 12.73
CA VAL A 136 11.15 1.29 11.89
C VAL A 136 9.89 1.43 12.76
N VAL A 137 9.75 0.58 13.78
CA VAL A 137 8.64 0.63 14.73
C VAL A 137 8.65 1.91 15.56
N ALA A 138 9.82 2.32 16.08
CA ALA A 138 9.95 3.54 16.87
C ALA A 138 9.60 4.81 16.05
N ASP A 139 10.05 4.89 14.81
CA ASP A 139 9.76 6.02 13.91
C ASP A 139 8.27 6.05 13.54
N THR A 140 7.68 4.90 13.26
CA THR A 140 6.24 4.74 13.01
C THR A 140 5.40 5.26 14.17
N LEU A 141 5.72 4.84 15.40
CA LEU A 141 5.00 5.28 16.60
C LEU A 141 5.16 6.77 16.86
N THR A 142 6.34 7.32 16.62
CA THR A 142 6.59 8.78 16.71
C THR A 142 5.65 9.55 15.78
N VAL A 143 5.50 9.11 14.53
CA VAL A 143 4.63 9.76 13.55
C VAL A 143 3.16 9.68 13.96
N ILE A 144 2.69 8.51 14.38
CA ILE A 144 1.29 8.30 14.80
C ILE A 144 0.96 9.21 16.00
N LYS A 145 1.81 9.21 17.04
CA LYS A 145 1.62 10.06 18.23
C LYS A 145 1.59 11.54 17.89
N LYS A 146 2.51 11.98 17.02
CA LYS A 146 2.56 13.38 16.57
C LYS A 146 1.29 13.78 15.80
N LYS A 147 0.77 12.93 14.92
CA LYS A 147 -0.40 13.24 14.09
C LYS A 147 -1.70 13.29 14.89
N PHE A 148 -1.87 12.40 15.86
CA PHE A 148 -3.12 12.23 16.61
C PHE A 148 -3.05 12.71 18.07
N CYS A 149 -1.96 13.38 18.47
CA CYS A 149 -1.75 13.92 19.81
C CYS A 149 -1.93 12.86 20.93
N LEU A 150 -1.40 11.65 20.71
CA LEU A 150 -1.42 10.52 21.65
C LEU A 150 -0.20 10.49 22.58
#